data_AF-A0AAJ4B2P8-F1
#
_entry.id   AF-A0AAJ4B2P8-F1
#
_cell.length_a   1.000
_cell.length_b   1.000
_cell.length_c   1.000
_cell.angle_alpha   90.00
_cell.angle_beta   90.00
_cell.angle_gamma   90.00
#
_symmetry.space_group_name_H-M   'P 1'
#
loop_
_entity.id
_entity.type
_entity.pdbx_description
1 polymer ?
#
loop_
_entity_poly.entity_id
_entity_poly.type
_entity_poly.pdbx_seq_one_letter_code
_entity_poly.pdbx_strand_id
1 'polypeptide(L)'
;MDTKRQPIKKHVEIANEAWRVIEQESPKLILLADDNALRLLGPRIEQQQIPLVFLGINANPRHYIKLNKNISGTLERPLLKRSVMMLKSIMPGISRIKVLMDANPTSFAILETSFDDKFNQQIAATAVDTKLKRTFAEWKTSIKKSKQQGYDAIIVANYAALTDEQGNNVSLDEVSEWTSEHSPVPMFAFWGYSIGKGKAIGGLTISGTQQGIEAAKKVNHFFKTGKLPAISTPARGTFVFSEHELKRWAIELPKQIENKSTLLL
;
A
#
# COMPACT_ATOMS: atom_id res chain seq x y z
N MET A 1 -0.44 15.05 13.50
CA MET A 1 -1.25 14.14 14.33
C MET A 1 -0.45 12.93 14.82
N ASP A 2 0.32 12.24 13.96
CA ASP A 2 1.19 11.10 14.37
C ASP A 2 0.49 10.01 15.20
N THR A 3 -0.79 9.75 14.91
CA THR A 3 -1.63 8.84 15.71
C THR A 3 -1.17 7.39 15.66
N LYS A 4 -0.44 6.98 14.62
CA LYS A 4 0.14 5.62 14.50
C LYS A 4 1.18 5.31 15.58
N ARG A 5 1.80 6.34 16.19
CA ARG A 5 2.76 6.20 17.29
C ARG A 5 2.15 6.50 18.66
N GLN A 6 0.84 6.71 18.71
CA GLN A 6 0.12 7.11 19.93
C GLN A 6 -0.96 6.08 20.29
N PRO A 7 -1.22 5.85 21.58
CA PRO A 7 -2.32 4.99 22.01
C PRO A 7 -3.67 5.48 21.47
N ILE A 8 -4.55 4.54 21.07
CA ILE A 8 -5.88 4.84 20.51
C ILE A 8 -6.68 5.81 21.37
N LYS A 9 -6.61 5.66 22.70
CA LYS A 9 -7.30 6.55 23.66
C LYS A 9 -6.94 8.03 23.54
N LYS A 10 -5.76 8.36 22.98
CA LYS A 10 -5.31 9.74 22.75
C LYS A 10 -5.71 10.31 21.39
N HIS A 11 -6.22 9.50 20.47
CA HIS A 11 -6.44 9.93 19.08
C HIS A 11 -7.46 11.07 18.97
N VAL A 12 -8.53 11.03 19.76
CA VAL A 12 -9.56 12.09 19.80
C VAL A 12 -9.01 13.40 20.34
N GLU A 13 -8.21 13.33 21.41
CA GLU A 13 -7.55 14.50 22.00
C GLU A 13 -6.61 15.17 21.00
N ILE A 14 -5.74 14.40 20.35
CA ILE A 14 -4.83 14.86 19.29
C ILE A 14 -5.60 15.52 18.13
N ALA A 15 -6.73 14.94 17.74
CA ALA A 15 -7.58 15.52 16.70
C ALA A 15 -8.19 16.85 17.13
N ASN A 16 -8.62 16.97 18.39
CA ASN A 16 -9.14 18.22 18.92
C ASN A 16 -8.06 19.30 19.01
N GLU A 17 -6.82 18.96 19.37
CA GLU A 17 -5.68 19.89 19.33
C GLU A 17 -5.41 20.39 17.92
N ALA A 18 -5.34 19.48 16.93
CA ALA A 18 -5.18 19.86 15.53
C ALA A 18 -6.33 20.74 15.02
N TRP A 19 -7.55 20.49 15.49
CA TRP A 19 -8.72 21.30 15.15
C TRP A 19 -8.62 22.73 15.70
N ARG A 20 -8.16 22.93 16.94
CA ARG A 20 -7.95 24.28 17.50
C ARG A 20 -6.96 25.09 16.67
N VAL A 21 -5.91 24.46 16.16
CA VAL A 21 -4.95 25.11 15.25
C VAL A 21 -5.64 25.51 13.94
N ILE A 22 -6.48 24.64 13.37
CA ILE A 22 -7.26 24.96 12.15
C ILE A 22 -8.17 26.18 12.40
N GLU A 23 -8.84 26.25 13.54
CA GLU A 23 -9.71 27.39 13.89
C GLU A 23 -8.91 28.69 14.04
N GLN A 24 -7.75 28.63 14.73
CA GLN A 24 -6.89 29.78 14.96
C GLN A 24 -6.26 30.32 13.66
N GLU A 25 -5.75 29.44 12.81
CA GLU A 25 -5.05 29.82 11.58
C GLU A 25 -5.99 30.13 10.41
N SER A 26 -7.23 29.65 10.46
CA SER A 26 -8.23 29.81 9.39
C SER A 26 -7.67 29.51 7.99
N PRO A 27 -7.12 28.31 7.75
CA PRO A 27 -6.38 28.01 6.53
C PRO A 27 -7.29 28.00 5.30
N LYS A 28 -6.77 28.50 4.18
CA LYS A 28 -7.46 28.47 2.87
C LYS A 28 -7.62 27.05 2.31
N LEU A 29 -6.79 26.12 2.76
CA LEU A 29 -6.80 24.72 2.36
C LEU A 29 -6.13 23.87 3.45
N ILE A 30 -6.67 22.68 3.69
CA ILE A 30 -6.09 21.70 4.62
C ILE A 30 -5.54 20.51 3.83
N LEU A 31 -4.35 20.05 4.23
CA LEU A 31 -3.74 18.81 3.74
C LEU A 31 -3.78 17.76 4.86
N LEU A 32 -4.48 16.64 4.66
CA LEU A 32 -4.51 15.52 5.62
C LEU A 32 -3.73 14.31 5.09
N ALA A 33 -2.82 13.79 5.90
CA ALA A 33 -2.10 12.55 5.61
C ALA A 33 -2.61 11.43 6.52
N ASP A 34 -2.85 10.24 5.96
CA ASP A 34 -3.31 9.02 6.63
C ASP A 34 -4.83 8.93 6.89
N ASP A 35 -5.35 7.70 6.85
CA ASP A 35 -6.76 7.38 7.14
C ASP A 35 -7.23 7.90 8.51
N ASN A 36 -6.37 7.87 9.54
CA ASN A 36 -6.76 8.38 10.86
C ASN A 36 -7.03 9.89 10.86
N ALA A 37 -6.21 10.66 10.15
CA ALA A 37 -6.40 12.11 10.07
C ALA A 37 -7.71 12.42 9.31
N LEU A 38 -7.94 11.75 8.18
CA LEU A 38 -9.15 11.92 7.39
C LEU A 38 -10.41 11.51 8.17
N ARG A 39 -10.35 10.40 8.90
CA ARG A 39 -11.46 9.92 9.73
C ARG A 39 -11.81 10.86 10.88
N LEU A 40 -10.81 11.41 11.56
CA LEU A 40 -11.02 12.19 12.78
C LEU A 40 -11.31 13.67 12.52
N LEU A 41 -10.67 14.26 11.50
CA LEU A 41 -10.83 15.68 11.17
C LEU A 41 -11.73 15.92 9.95
N GLY A 42 -11.77 14.98 9.02
CA GLY A 42 -12.48 15.11 7.75
C GLY A 42 -13.95 15.53 7.89
N PRO A 43 -14.76 14.92 8.79
CA PRO A 43 -16.16 15.31 8.94
C PRO A 43 -16.35 16.80 9.29
N ARG A 44 -15.53 17.35 10.20
CA ARG A 44 -15.62 18.77 10.59
C ARG A 44 -15.17 19.70 9.47
N ILE A 45 -14.10 19.33 8.76
CA ILE A 45 -13.58 20.05 7.59
C ILE A 45 -14.61 20.09 6.47
N GLU A 46 -15.23 18.94 6.18
CA GLU A 46 -16.28 18.79 5.18
C GLU A 46 -17.52 19.62 5.53
N GLN A 47 -17.96 19.57 6.78
CA GLN A 47 -19.10 20.37 7.27
C GLN A 47 -18.84 21.87 7.16
N GLN A 48 -17.63 22.33 7.48
CA GLN A 48 -17.24 23.75 7.33
C GLN A 48 -16.90 24.15 5.89
N GLN A 49 -16.97 23.21 4.94
CA GLN A 49 -16.67 23.44 3.52
C GLN A 49 -15.25 23.97 3.26
N ILE A 50 -14.30 23.69 4.16
CA ILE A 50 -12.90 24.08 3.99
C ILE A 50 -12.29 23.20 2.88
N PRO A 51 -11.60 23.78 1.87
CA PRO A 51 -10.92 23.00 0.84
C PRO A 51 -9.96 21.98 1.44
N LEU A 52 -10.12 20.71 1.05
CA LEU A 52 -9.37 19.58 1.59
C LEU A 52 -8.65 18.83 0.48
N VAL A 53 -7.36 18.61 0.66
CA VAL A 53 -6.59 17.61 -0.08
C VAL A 53 -6.16 16.54 0.93
N PHE A 54 -6.39 15.26 0.62
CA PHE A 54 -5.82 14.16 1.42
C PHE A 54 -4.71 13.41 0.67
N LEU A 55 -3.85 12.69 1.38
CA LEU A 55 -2.91 11.72 0.80
C LEU A 55 -2.71 10.51 1.74
N GLY A 56 -2.23 9.40 1.17
CA GLY A 56 -1.93 8.20 1.97
C GLY A 56 -3.18 7.52 2.53
N ILE A 57 -4.32 7.64 1.84
CA ILE A 57 -5.58 7.03 2.24
C ILE A 57 -5.69 5.63 1.62
N ASN A 58 -5.78 4.61 2.46
CA ASN A 58 -5.87 3.20 2.06
C ASN A 58 -7.33 2.77 1.87
N ALA A 59 -8.23 3.21 2.75
CA ALA A 59 -9.64 2.88 2.66
C ALA A 59 -10.36 3.67 1.58
N ASN A 60 -11.63 3.36 1.34
CA ASN A 60 -12.50 4.22 0.56
C ASN A 60 -12.79 5.50 1.37
N PRO A 61 -12.40 6.71 0.90
CA PRO A 61 -12.60 7.94 1.66
C PRO A 61 -14.08 8.26 1.91
N ARG A 62 -15.01 7.66 1.15
CA ARG A 62 -16.46 7.76 1.38
C ARG A 62 -16.91 7.15 2.71
N HIS A 63 -16.10 6.28 3.31
CA HIS A 63 -16.35 5.74 4.65
C HIS A 63 -16.11 6.78 5.75
N TYR A 64 -15.41 7.87 5.44
CA TYR A 64 -15.04 8.90 6.42
C TYR A 64 -15.78 10.21 6.19
N ILE A 65 -15.96 10.60 4.92
CA ILE A 65 -16.50 11.92 4.56
C ILE A 65 -17.37 11.87 3.30
N LYS A 66 -18.30 12.81 3.18
CA LYS A 66 -19.07 13.01 1.95
C LYS A 66 -18.23 13.77 0.91
N LEU A 67 -17.79 13.07 -0.12
CA LEU A 67 -17.01 13.68 -1.21
C LEU A 67 -17.83 14.74 -1.96
N ASN A 68 -17.23 15.91 -2.17
CA ASN A 68 -17.81 17.05 -2.89
C ASN A 68 -16.70 17.83 -3.63
N LYS A 69 -17.05 18.94 -4.29
CA LYS A 69 -16.11 19.74 -5.10
C LYS A 69 -14.96 20.40 -4.32
N ASN A 70 -15.10 20.52 -3.00
CA ASN A 70 -14.09 21.08 -2.08
C ASN A 70 -13.16 19.99 -1.54
N ILE A 71 -13.31 18.73 -1.97
CA ILE A 71 -12.50 17.61 -1.51
C ILE A 71 -11.77 16.98 -2.69
N SER A 72 -10.46 16.84 -2.54
CA SER A 72 -9.59 16.10 -3.44
C SER A 72 -8.59 15.27 -2.66
N GLY A 73 -7.76 14.53 -3.36
CA GLY A 73 -6.67 13.82 -2.74
C GLY A 73 -6.01 12.77 -3.62
N THR A 74 -5.03 12.13 -3.02
CA THR A 74 -4.22 11.09 -3.62
C THR A 74 -4.44 9.78 -2.86
N LEU A 75 -5.00 8.78 -3.52
CA LEU A 75 -5.28 7.47 -2.93
C LEU A 75 -4.03 6.60 -2.91
N GLU A 76 -3.81 5.89 -1.81
CA GLU A 76 -2.78 4.89 -1.69
C GLU A 76 -3.31 3.53 -2.16
N ARG A 77 -2.92 3.12 -3.37
CA ARG A 77 -3.40 1.87 -3.98
C ARG A 77 -2.22 1.10 -4.58
N PRO A 78 -2.06 -0.20 -4.26
CA PRO A 78 -1.12 -1.05 -4.97
C PRO A 78 -1.49 -1.16 -6.45
N LEU A 79 -0.50 -1.07 -7.33
CA LEU A 79 -0.68 -1.13 -8.77
C LEU A 79 -0.67 -2.59 -9.26
N LEU A 80 -1.68 -3.39 -8.88
CA LEU A 80 -1.73 -4.84 -9.16
C LEU A 80 -1.49 -5.16 -10.65
N LYS A 81 -2.29 -4.59 -11.55
CA LYS A 81 -2.20 -4.88 -12.99
C LYS A 81 -0.80 -4.61 -13.55
N ARG A 82 -0.17 -3.51 -13.12
CA ARG A 82 1.18 -3.15 -13.54
C ARG A 82 2.26 -4.01 -12.89
N SER A 83 2.03 -4.46 -11.65
CA SER A 83 2.93 -5.39 -10.98
C SER A 83 2.93 -6.74 -11.66
N VAL A 84 1.78 -7.24 -12.12
CA VAL A 84 1.70 -8.44 -12.97
C VAL A 84 2.47 -8.25 -14.28
N MET A 85 2.28 -7.12 -14.98
CA MET A 85 3.02 -6.83 -16.22
C MET A 85 4.55 -6.73 -15.99
N MET A 86 4.96 -6.13 -14.88
CA MET A 86 6.37 -6.10 -14.46
C MET A 86 6.89 -7.52 -14.25
N LEU A 87 6.17 -8.37 -13.50
CA LEU A 87 6.58 -9.75 -13.29
C LEU A 87 6.62 -10.56 -14.58
N LYS A 88 5.70 -10.37 -15.52
CA LYS A 88 5.80 -10.99 -16.86
C LYS A 88 7.04 -10.56 -17.62
N SER A 89 7.52 -9.33 -17.42
CA SER A 89 8.73 -8.83 -18.07
C SER A 89 10.00 -9.42 -17.44
N ILE A 90 9.98 -9.65 -16.13
CA ILE A 90 11.10 -10.23 -15.36
C ILE A 90 11.13 -11.77 -15.50
N MET A 91 9.95 -12.39 -15.53
CA MET A 91 9.74 -13.84 -15.58
C MET A 91 8.77 -14.16 -16.73
N PRO A 92 9.24 -14.29 -18.00
CA PRO A 92 8.37 -14.44 -19.17
C PRO A 92 7.40 -15.64 -19.12
N GLY A 93 7.76 -16.70 -18.39
CA GLY A 93 6.93 -17.90 -18.21
C GLY A 93 5.90 -17.82 -17.07
N ILE A 94 5.77 -16.67 -16.39
CA ILE A 94 4.88 -16.55 -15.22
C ILE A 94 3.41 -16.68 -15.62
N SER A 95 2.73 -17.66 -15.03
CA SER A 95 1.36 -18.06 -15.35
C SER A 95 0.42 -17.94 -14.15
N ARG A 96 0.94 -18.08 -12.93
CA ARG A 96 0.15 -18.01 -11.69
C ARG A 96 0.89 -17.28 -10.58
N ILE A 97 0.27 -16.23 -10.05
CA ILE A 97 0.78 -15.40 -8.96
C ILE A 97 -0.12 -15.56 -7.74
N LYS A 98 0.49 -15.73 -6.55
CA LYS A 98 -0.21 -15.60 -5.27
C LYS A 98 -0.02 -14.19 -4.74
N VAL A 99 -1.09 -13.46 -4.47
CA VAL A 99 -1.04 -12.24 -3.65
C VAL A 99 -1.40 -12.63 -2.22
N LEU A 100 -0.55 -12.32 -1.24
CA LEU A 100 -0.74 -12.73 0.14
C LEU A 100 -0.84 -11.52 1.07
N MET A 101 -1.90 -11.50 1.89
CA MET A 101 -2.19 -10.48 2.90
C MET A 101 -2.62 -11.12 4.22
N ASP A 102 -2.56 -10.35 5.30
CA ASP A 102 -3.27 -10.69 6.52
C ASP A 102 -4.79 -10.51 6.37
N ALA A 103 -5.57 -11.09 7.29
CA ALA A 103 -7.02 -10.97 7.32
C ALA A 103 -7.45 -9.87 8.31
N ASN A 104 -7.24 -8.61 7.95
CA ASN A 104 -7.65 -7.45 8.74
C ASN A 104 -8.44 -6.42 7.90
N PRO A 105 -9.15 -5.46 8.53
CA PRO A 105 -9.94 -4.46 7.81
C PRO A 105 -9.19 -3.67 6.72
N THR A 106 -7.91 -3.37 6.93
CA THR A 106 -7.06 -2.69 5.93
C THR A 106 -6.84 -3.56 4.70
N SER A 107 -6.57 -4.85 4.88
CA SER A 107 -6.37 -5.81 3.79
C SER A 107 -7.65 -6.08 3.00
N PHE A 108 -8.80 -6.11 3.66
CA PHE A 108 -10.10 -6.14 2.97
C PHE A 108 -10.37 -4.85 2.19
N ALA A 109 -10.01 -3.69 2.73
CA ALA A 109 -10.11 -2.43 1.99
C ALA A 109 -9.17 -2.40 0.77
N ILE A 110 -7.97 -2.98 0.85
CA ILE A 110 -7.08 -3.13 -0.32
C ILE A 110 -7.72 -4.02 -1.38
N LEU A 111 -8.31 -5.15 -0.97
CA LEU A 111 -9.02 -6.07 -1.86
C LEU A 111 -10.17 -5.35 -2.59
N GLU A 112 -11.03 -4.66 -1.85
CA GLU A 112 -12.15 -3.88 -2.40
C GLU A 112 -11.67 -2.80 -3.37
N THR A 113 -10.70 -2.00 -2.95
CA THR A 113 -10.38 -0.74 -3.64
C THR A 113 -9.31 -0.86 -4.72
N SER A 114 -8.50 -1.92 -4.69
CA SER A 114 -7.36 -2.09 -5.61
C SER A 114 -7.45 -3.34 -6.45
N PHE A 115 -8.16 -4.37 -5.97
CA PHE A 115 -8.26 -5.68 -6.59
C PHE A 115 -9.70 -5.99 -7.03
N ASP A 116 -10.53 -4.95 -7.22
CA ASP A 116 -11.92 -5.04 -7.70
C ASP A 116 -12.80 -5.98 -6.85
N ASP A 117 -12.50 -6.10 -5.55
CA ASP A 117 -13.11 -7.06 -4.60
C ASP A 117 -13.03 -8.53 -5.04
N LYS A 118 -12.01 -8.89 -5.83
CA LYS A 118 -11.84 -10.22 -6.43
C LYS A 118 -10.66 -10.97 -5.82
N PHE A 119 -10.99 -12.10 -5.21
CA PHE A 119 -10.00 -13.08 -4.74
C PHE A 119 -9.26 -13.80 -5.87
N ASN A 120 -9.86 -13.92 -7.06
CA ASN A 120 -9.21 -14.54 -8.22
C ASN A 120 -9.42 -13.64 -9.44
N GLN A 121 -8.35 -13.37 -10.18
CA GLN A 121 -8.37 -12.50 -11.35
C GLN A 121 -7.49 -13.06 -12.46
N GLN A 122 -7.86 -12.78 -13.71
CA GLN A 122 -7.01 -13.02 -14.87
C GLN A 122 -6.46 -11.68 -15.36
N ILE A 123 -5.14 -11.49 -15.31
CA ILE A 123 -4.48 -10.24 -15.70
C ILE A 123 -3.39 -10.59 -16.71
N ALA A 124 -3.53 -10.10 -17.94
CA ALA A 124 -2.56 -10.33 -19.02
C ALA A 124 -2.19 -11.82 -19.20
N ALA A 125 -3.19 -12.69 -19.20
CA ALA A 125 -3.04 -14.16 -19.28
C ALA A 125 -2.31 -14.81 -18.08
N THR A 126 -2.18 -14.11 -16.95
CA THR A 126 -1.66 -14.63 -15.69
C THR A 126 -2.79 -14.72 -14.67
N ALA A 127 -2.97 -15.89 -14.05
CA ALA A 127 -3.91 -16.09 -12.96
C ALA A 127 -3.34 -15.48 -11.68
N VAL A 128 -4.14 -14.66 -10.99
CA VAL A 128 -3.77 -13.99 -9.75
C VAL A 128 -4.75 -14.40 -8.67
N ASP A 129 -4.24 -15.11 -7.66
CA ASP A 129 -5.04 -15.54 -6.52
C ASP A 129 -4.63 -14.74 -5.27
N THR A 130 -5.56 -13.95 -4.75
CA THR A 130 -5.42 -13.28 -3.47
C THR A 130 -5.82 -14.21 -2.34
N LYS A 131 -4.96 -14.32 -1.32
CA LYS A 131 -5.21 -15.11 -0.10
C LYS A 131 -5.01 -14.22 1.11
N LEU A 132 -5.95 -14.30 2.06
CA LEU A 132 -5.88 -13.63 3.35
C LEU A 132 -5.65 -14.67 4.45
N LYS A 133 -4.80 -14.36 5.42
CA LYS A 133 -4.44 -15.23 6.55
C LYS A 133 -4.49 -14.47 7.85
N ARG A 134 -5.08 -15.04 8.91
CA ARG A 134 -5.24 -14.33 10.18
C ARG A 134 -4.03 -14.50 11.08
N THR A 135 -3.47 -15.70 11.10
CA THR A 135 -2.35 -16.05 11.99
C THR A 135 -1.07 -16.28 11.20
N PHE A 136 0.06 -16.12 11.88
CA PHE A 136 1.36 -16.39 11.26
C PHE A 136 1.50 -17.88 10.91
N ALA A 137 0.92 -18.80 11.68
CA ALA A 137 0.91 -20.24 11.35
C ALA A 137 0.19 -20.54 10.01
N GLU A 138 -0.96 -19.92 9.78
CA GLU A 138 -1.69 -20.01 8.51
C GLU A 138 -0.87 -19.42 7.34
N TRP A 139 -0.22 -18.28 7.58
CA TRP A 139 0.68 -17.64 6.64
C TRP A 139 1.84 -18.57 6.25
N LYS A 140 2.56 -19.12 7.25
CA LYS A 140 3.67 -20.06 7.06
C LYS A 140 3.25 -21.26 6.21
N THR A 141 2.07 -21.80 6.49
CA THR A 141 1.49 -22.92 5.72
C THR A 141 1.21 -22.52 4.27
N SER A 142 0.64 -21.33 4.06
CA SER A 142 0.36 -20.78 2.73
C SER A 142 1.63 -20.62 1.91
N ILE A 143 2.71 -20.11 2.51
CA ILE A 143 4.02 -19.92 1.87
C ILE A 143 4.62 -21.26 1.44
N LYS A 144 4.78 -22.21 2.37
CA LYS A 144 5.40 -23.52 2.11
C LYS A 144 4.68 -24.31 1.00
N LYS A 145 3.35 -24.21 0.91
CA LYS A 145 2.55 -24.90 -0.10
C LYS A 145 2.54 -24.21 -1.47
N SER A 146 3.14 -23.03 -1.62
CA SER A 146 2.97 -22.21 -2.85
C SER A 146 3.41 -22.91 -4.12
N LYS A 147 4.60 -23.52 -4.14
CA LYS A 147 5.10 -24.24 -5.33
C LYS A 147 4.24 -25.47 -5.66
N GLN A 148 3.87 -26.25 -4.64
CA GLN A 148 2.99 -27.42 -4.81
C GLN A 148 1.61 -27.04 -5.36
N GLN A 149 1.12 -25.84 -5.02
CA GLN A 149 -0.15 -25.29 -5.52
C GLN A 149 -0.02 -24.67 -6.93
N GLY A 150 1.15 -24.76 -7.56
CA GLY A 150 1.39 -24.28 -8.93
C GLY A 150 1.54 -22.76 -9.04
N TYR A 151 1.92 -22.07 -7.97
CA TYR A 151 2.30 -20.66 -8.05
C TYR A 151 3.74 -20.52 -8.54
N ASP A 152 3.99 -19.54 -9.40
CA ASP A 152 5.30 -19.21 -9.94
C ASP A 152 6.00 -18.11 -9.13
N ALA A 153 5.21 -17.24 -8.49
CA ALA A 153 5.71 -16.18 -7.63
C ALA A 153 4.67 -15.78 -6.57
N ILE A 154 5.14 -15.11 -5.53
CA ILE A 154 4.30 -14.50 -4.49
C ILE A 154 4.50 -12.99 -4.52
N ILE A 155 3.42 -12.22 -4.38
CA ILE A 155 3.48 -10.80 -4.02
C ILE A 155 2.90 -10.65 -2.62
N VAL A 156 3.70 -10.18 -1.66
CA VAL A 156 3.19 -9.79 -0.35
C VAL A 156 2.66 -8.35 -0.39
N ALA A 157 1.48 -8.17 0.18
CA ALA A 157 0.85 -6.86 0.38
C ALA A 157 0.91 -6.50 1.88
N ASN A 158 -0.23 -6.26 2.53
CA ASN A 158 -0.30 -5.90 3.95
C ASN A 158 -0.30 -7.15 4.85
N TYR A 159 0.50 -7.14 5.91
CA TYR A 159 0.62 -8.25 6.88
C TYR A 159 0.94 -7.77 8.31
N ALA A 160 0.59 -6.52 8.63
CA ALA A 160 0.91 -5.87 9.90
C ALA A 160 0.10 -6.37 11.12
N ALA A 161 -0.95 -7.16 10.90
CA ALA A 161 -1.85 -7.65 11.94
C ALA A 161 -1.87 -9.18 12.05
N LEU A 162 -0.85 -9.87 11.53
CA LEU A 162 -0.68 -11.30 11.80
C LEU A 162 -0.38 -11.52 13.28
N THR A 163 -1.06 -12.49 13.89
CA THR A 163 -0.80 -12.87 15.27
C THR A 163 -0.08 -14.21 15.38
N ASP A 164 0.71 -14.37 16.43
CA ASP A 164 1.24 -15.65 16.89
C ASP A 164 0.16 -16.52 17.57
N GLU A 165 0.56 -17.65 18.14
CA GLU A 165 -0.33 -18.59 18.83
C GLU A 165 -0.86 -18.03 20.17
N GLN A 166 -0.14 -17.06 20.75
CA GLN A 166 -0.49 -16.36 21.98
C GLN A 166 -1.38 -15.13 21.72
N GLY A 167 -1.63 -14.79 20.45
CA GLY A 167 -2.43 -13.63 20.04
C GLY A 167 -1.65 -12.32 19.97
N ASN A 168 -0.32 -12.35 20.10
CA ASN A 168 0.51 -11.15 19.96
C ASN A 168 0.77 -10.86 18.48
N ASN A 169 0.90 -9.59 18.12
CA ASN A 169 1.28 -9.20 16.77
C ASN A 169 2.72 -9.63 16.48
N VAL A 170 2.92 -10.27 15.32
CA VAL A 170 4.24 -10.60 14.80
C VAL A 170 4.81 -9.39 14.07
N SER A 171 6.10 -9.11 14.26
CA SER A 171 6.73 -7.93 13.65
C SER A 171 6.79 -8.05 12.12
N LEU A 172 6.76 -6.91 11.42
CA LEU A 172 6.86 -6.88 9.95
C LEU A 172 8.16 -7.51 9.45
N ASP A 173 9.27 -7.27 10.16
CA ASP A 173 10.58 -7.80 9.82
C ASP A 173 10.59 -9.32 9.93
N GLU A 174 10.16 -9.87 11.07
CA GLU A 174 10.06 -11.32 11.29
C GLU A 174 9.20 -12.01 10.22
N VAL A 175 8.02 -11.46 9.91
CA VAL A 175 7.16 -12.04 8.86
C VAL A 175 7.86 -12.01 7.51
N SER A 176 8.45 -10.88 7.13
CA SER A 176 9.09 -10.72 5.81
C SER A 176 10.33 -11.59 5.64
N GLU A 177 11.16 -11.69 6.67
CA GLU A 177 12.41 -12.45 6.67
C GLU A 177 12.13 -13.94 6.64
N TRP A 178 11.25 -14.40 7.54
CA TRP A 178 10.82 -15.80 7.56
C TRP A 178 10.20 -16.20 6.22
N THR A 179 9.38 -15.32 5.63
CA THR A 179 8.74 -15.60 4.33
C THR A 179 9.76 -15.74 3.22
N SER A 180 10.75 -14.85 3.16
CA SER A 180 11.79 -14.89 2.15
C SER A 180 12.71 -16.10 2.28
N GLU A 181 13.01 -16.52 3.51
CA GLU A 181 13.82 -17.70 3.79
C GLU A 181 13.10 -19.01 3.40
N HIS A 182 11.79 -19.08 3.62
CA HIS A 182 11.02 -20.33 3.49
C HIS A 182 10.19 -20.42 2.21
N SER A 183 10.15 -19.38 1.38
CA SER A 183 9.38 -19.40 0.14
C SER A 183 10.04 -20.31 -0.90
N PRO A 184 9.31 -21.30 -1.45
CA PRO A 184 9.84 -22.14 -2.52
C PRO A 184 9.80 -21.48 -3.91
N VAL A 185 9.33 -20.23 -3.98
CA VAL A 185 9.18 -19.42 -5.21
C VAL A 185 9.59 -17.97 -4.98
N PRO A 186 9.98 -17.22 -6.03
CA PRO A 186 10.32 -15.80 -5.92
C PRO A 186 9.26 -14.96 -5.20
N MET A 187 9.70 -14.14 -4.25
CA MET A 187 8.84 -13.26 -3.45
C MET A 187 9.05 -11.81 -3.86
N PHE A 188 7.96 -11.10 -4.18
CA PHE A 188 7.90 -9.68 -4.50
C PHE A 188 6.97 -8.96 -3.52
N ALA A 189 6.93 -7.63 -3.56
CA ALA A 189 6.10 -6.85 -2.64
C ALA A 189 5.51 -5.57 -3.27
N PHE A 190 4.41 -5.09 -2.69
CA PHE A 190 3.79 -3.81 -3.05
C PHE A 190 4.30 -2.62 -2.22
N TRP A 191 4.89 -2.87 -1.04
CA TRP A 191 5.44 -1.82 -0.17
C TRP A 191 6.93 -2.04 0.06
N GLY A 192 7.68 -0.93 0.15
CA GLY A 192 9.13 -0.95 0.27
C GLY A 192 9.65 -1.56 1.57
N TYR A 193 8.87 -1.51 2.67
CA TYR A 193 9.28 -2.10 3.96
C TYR A 193 9.48 -3.63 3.91
N SER A 194 8.91 -4.29 2.90
CA SER A 194 9.03 -5.73 2.67
C SER A 194 10.21 -6.11 1.76
N ILE A 195 10.98 -5.15 1.25
CA ILE A 195 12.03 -5.37 0.24
C ILE A 195 13.40 -5.11 0.87
N GLY A 196 14.36 -6.00 0.61
CA GLY A 196 15.72 -5.89 1.13
C GLY A 196 16.40 -7.25 1.21
N LYS A 197 17.67 -7.25 1.64
CA LYS A 197 18.41 -8.47 1.91
C LYS A 197 17.68 -9.35 2.92
N GLY A 198 17.47 -10.62 2.59
CA GLY A 198 16.72 -11.56 3.42
C GLY A 198 15.20 -11.32 3.41
N LYS A 199 14.68 -10.44 2.55
CA LYS A 199 13.24 -10.12 2.42
C LYS A 199 12.80 -10.31 0.96
N ALA A 200 11.74 -9.63 0.50
CA ALA A 200 11.30 -9.74 -0.89
C ALA A 200 12.36 -9.21 -1.87
N ILE A 201 12.39 -9.81 -3.07
CA ILE A 201 13.28 -9.47 -4.18
C ILE A 201 13.08 -8.03 -4.62
N GLY A 202 11.83 -7.58 -4.67
CA GLY A 202 11.50 -6.23 -5.11
C GLY A 202 10.06 -6.06 -5.51
N GLY A 203 9.78 -4.98 -6.22
CA GLY A 203 8.49 -4.77 -6.84
C GLY A 203 8.25 -3.35 -7.31
N LEU A 204 7.05 -3.14 -7.86
CA LEU A 204 6.52 -1.82 -8.16
C LEU A 204 5.85 -1.29 -6.89
N THR A 205 6.61 -0.54 -6.11
CA THR A 205 6.19 -0.10 -4.79
C THR A 205 5.36 1.18 -4.82
N ILE A 206 4.49 1.31 -3.83
CA ILE A 206 3.89 2.60 -3.49
C ILE A 206 4.98 3.52 -2.95
N SER A 207 5.08 4.72 -3.54
CA SER A 207 6.04 5.74 -3.11
C SER A 207 5.33 6.86 -2.35
N GLY A 208 5.67 7.03 -1.08
CA GLY A 208 5.23 8.19 -0.28
C GLY A 208 5.68 9.52 -0.89
N THR A 209 6.85 9.55 -1.53
CA THR A 209 7.32 10.71 -2.29
C THR A 209 6.39 11.02 -3.46
N GLN A 210 5.98 10.01 -4.25
CA GLN A 210 5.02 10.24 -5.34
C GLN A 210 3.64 10.64 -4.82
N GLN A 211 3.19 10.09 -3.68
CA GLN A 211 1.96 10.55 -3.01
C GLN A 211 2.04 12.05 -2.68
N GLY A 212 3.15 12.49 -2.09
CA GLY A 212 3.41 13.90 -1.77
C GLY A 212 3.46 14.80 -3.01
N ILE A 213 4.15 14.37 -4.07
CA ILE A 213 4.23 15.11 -5.33
C ILE A 213 2.84 15.29 -5.95
N GLU A 214 2.03 14.24 -6.03
CA GLU A 214 0.68 14.32 -6.60
C GLU A 214 -0.27 15.15 -5.74
N ALA A 215 -0.16 15.06 -4.41
CA ALA A 215 -0.92 15.93 -3.51
C ALA A 215 -0.51 17.41 -3.67
N ALA A 216 0.79 17.70 -3.74
CA ALA A 216 1.31 19.06 -3.95
C ALA A 216 0.85 19.65 -5.28
N LYS A 217 0.80 18.86 -6.37
CA LYS A 217 0.22 19.31 -7.65
C LYS A 217 -1.23 19.75 -7.51
N LYS A 218 -2.04 19.03 -6.73
CA LYS A 218 -3.46 19.37 -6.47
C LYS A 218 -3.59 20.65 -5.66
N VAL A 219 -2.77 20.80 -4.62
CA VAL A 219 -2.70 22.03 -3.80
C VAL A 219 -2.30 23.23 -4.66
N ASN A 220 -1.24 23.10 -5.46
CA ASN A 220 -0.78 24.17 -6.36
C ASN A 220 -1.84 24.53 -7.43
N HIS A 221 -2.54 23.52 -7.96
CA HIS A 221 -3.64 23.75 -8.89
C HIS A 221 -4.77 24.56 -8.23
N PHE A 222 -5.15 24.23 -6.99
CA PHE A 222 -6.15 24.99 -6.24
C PHE A 222 -5.74 26.45 -6.04
N PHE A 223 -4.51 26.72 -5.60
CA PHE A 223 -4.05 28.10 -5.44
C PHE A 223 -3.95 28.87 -6.76
N LYS A 224 -3.84 28.18 -7.90
CA LYS A 224 -3.84 28.79 -9.23
C LYS A 224 -5.24 29.06 -9.79
N THR A 225 -6.22 28.18 -9.53
CA THR A 225 -7.51 28.18 -10.24
C THR A 225 -8.73 28.36 -9.35
N GLY A 226 -8.57 28.26 -8.03
CA GLY A 226 -9.66 28.19 -7.06
C GLY A 226 -10.46 26.89 -7.11
N LYS A 227 -10.04 25.90 -7.89
CA LYS A 227 -10.73 24.61 -8.06
C LYS A 227 -9.82 23.47 -7.66
N LEU A 228 -10.40 22.43 -7.06
CA LEU A 228 -9.66 21.21 -6.74
C LEU A 228 -9.79 20.19 -7.88
N PRO A 229 -8.68 19.56 -8.32
CA PRO A 229 -8.75 18.45 -9.28
C PRO A 229 -9.47 17.24 -8.67
N ALA A 230 -9.88 16.28 -9.50
CA ALA A 230 -10.45 15.03 -9.01
C ALA A 230 -9.46 14.23 -8.14
N ILE A 231 -9.99 13.37 -7.27
CA ILE A 231 -9.21 12.38 -6.52
C ILE A 231 -8.55 11.42 -7.52
N SER A 232 -7.29 11.06 -7.28
CA SER A 232 -6.55 10.15 -8.16
C SER A 232 -5.59 9.26 -7.39
N THR A 233 -5.14 8.16 -7.99
CA THR A 233 -3.98 7.39 -7.52
C THR A 233 -2.74 7.83 -8.29
N PRO A 234 -1.53 7.85 -7.71
CA PRO A 234 -0.33 8.18 -8.46
C PRO A 234 -0.20 7.30 -9.70
N ALA A 235 0.03 7.94 -10.84
CA ALA A 235 0.14 7.24 -12.11
C ALA A 235 1.41 6.40 -12.22
N ARG A 236 2.34 6.47 -11.27
CA ARG A 236 3.59 5.70 -11.23
C ARG A 236 3.89 5.25 -9.80
N GLY A 237 4.28 3.99 -9.65
CA GLY A 237 5.01 3.51 -8.47
C GLY A 237 6.52 3.64 -8.68
N THR A 238 7.30 3.19 -7.72
CA THR A 238 8.77 3.15 -7.82
C THR A 238 9.24 1.71 -7.89
N PHE A 239 10.09 1.40 -8.86
CA PHE A 239 10.77 0.11 -8.90
C PHE A 239 11.83 0.08 -7.81
N VAL A 240 11.73 -0.88 -6.89
CA VAL A 240 12.72 -1.10 -5.83
C VAL A 240 13.05 -2.58 -5.83
N PHE A 241 14.33 -2.92 -5.84
CA PHE A 241 14.80 -4.30 -5.83
C PHE A 241 16.00 -4.46 -4.90
N SER A 242 16.13 -5.63 -4.27
CA SER A 242 17.33 -6.02 -3.54
C SER A 242 18.29 -6.76 -4.48
N GLU A 243 19.52 -6.27 -4.59
CA GLU A 243 20.56 -6.92 -5.38
C GLU A 243 20.90 -8.31 -4.84
N HIS A 244 20.94 -8.45 -3.51
CA HIS A 244 21.18 -9.73 -2.85
C HIS A 244 20.13 -10.78 -3.26
N GLU A 245 18.86 -10.38 -3.26
CA GLU A 245 17.75 -11.27 -3.56
C GLU A 245 17.62 -11.58 -5.05
N LEU A 246 17.89 -10.60 -5.92
CA LEU A 246 17.99 -10.85 -7.38
C LEU A 246 19.05 -11.92 -7.67
N LYS A 247 20.23 -11.82 -7.04
CA LYS A 247 21.30 -12.81 -7.17
C LYS A 247 20.90 -14.17 -6.60
N ARG A 248 20.29 -14.20 -5.40
CA ARG A 248 19.84 -15.45 -4.74
C ARG A 248 18.86 -16.24 -5.61
N TRP A 249 17.97 -15.54 -6.32
CA TRP A 249 16.96 -16.16 -7.19
C TRP A 249 17.40 -16.30 -8.66
N ALA A 250 18.63 -15.91 -9.01
CA ALA A 250 19.12 -15.86 -10.38
C ALA A 250 18.18 -15.09 -11.33
N ILE A 251 17.65 -13.96 -10.87
CA ILE A 251 16.75 -13.11 -11.64
C ILE A 251 17.50 -11.90 -12.19
N GLU A 252 17.48 -11.75 -13.50
CA GLU A 252 17.97 -10.56 -14.20
C GLU A 252 16.83 -9.60 -14.51
N LEU A 253 17.03 -8.32 -14.20
CA LEU A 253 16.07 -7.29 -14.56
C LEU A 253 16.24 -6.89 -16.03
N PRO A 254 15.15 -6.80 -16.82
CA PRO A 254 15.21 -6.13 -18.12
C PRO A 254 15.72 -4.70 -17.97
N LYS A 255 16.59 -4.24 -18.90
CA LYS A 255 17.23 -2.91 -18.86
C LYS A 255 16.25 -1.76 -18.63
N GLN A 256 15.03 -1.87 -19.18
CA GLN A 256 13.98 -0.87 -19.05
C GLN A 256 13.43 -0.72 -17.62
N ILE A 257 13.47 -1.80 -16.85
CA ILE A 257 13.12 -1.83 -15.42
C ILE A 257 14.35 -1.43 -14.62
N GLU A 258 15.49 -2.06 -14.86
CA GLU A 258 16.77 -1.81 -14.17
C GLU A 258 17.13 -0.32 -14.15
N ASN A 259 17.08 0.36 -15.30
CA ASN A 259 17.42 1.79 -15.42
C ASN A 259 16.50 2.73 -14.62
N LYS A 260 15.35 2.24 -14.15
CA LYS A 260 14.35 2.98 -13.36
C LYS A 260 14.25 2.47 -11.93
N SER A 261 15.06 1.48 -11.57
CA SER A 261 15.04 0.83 -10.26
C SER A 261 15.93 1.57 -9.27
N THR A 262 15.47 1.66 -8.03
CA THR A 262 16.35 1.82 -6.89
C THR A 262 16.82 0.44 -6.45
N LEU A 263 18.13 0.20 -6.45
CA LEU A 263 18.73 -1.05 -6.00
C LEU A 263 19.16 -0.92 -4.53
N LEU A 264 18.69 -1.84 -3.70
CA LEU A 264 19.09 -1.99 -2.30
C LEU A 264 20.20 -3.03 -2.22
N LEU A 265 21.28 -2.68 -1.53
CA LEU A 265 22.43 -3.56 -1.30
C LEU A 265 22.09 -4.72 -0.33
#